data_AF-A0A1J9QI69-F1
#
_entry.id   AF-A0A1J9QI69-F1
#
_cell.length_a   1.000
_cell.length_b   1.000
_cell.length_c   1.000
_cell.angle_alpha   90.00
_cell.angle_beta   90.00
_cell.angle_gamma   90.00
#
_symmetry.space_group_name_H-M   'P 1'
#
loop_
_entity.id
_entity.type
_entity.pdbx_description
1 polymer ?
#
loop_
_entity_poly.entity_id
_entity_poly.type
_entity_poly.pdbx_seq_one_letter_code
_entity_poly.pdbx_strand_id
1 'polypeptide(L)'
;MAVPNTLELGTVLVTGGCGFLGSHIVDQLLNFPSEASSSSSSSSSSSEKNRTIPSPVRKANGEPDTRFAVPSLAGRYPSYKNTKVCVLDLRTVHNRYPGAEYYEADIMSTEQMLEVFRKVKPDVVIHTVSPPPMQSTPELLYRINVDGTRNVLEVAGGLKGEW
;
A
#
# COMPACT_ATOMS: atom_id res chain seq x y z
N MET A 1 -6.49 15.74 21.39
CA MET A 1 -5.65 14.73 20.70
C MET A 1 -6.50 14.11 19.60
N ALA A 2 -6.07 14.18 18.34
CA ALA A 2 -6.77 13.50 17.26
C ALA A 2 -6.63 11.98 17.46
N VAL A 3 -7.77 11.28 17.54
CA VAL A 3 -7.80 9.82 17.61
C VAL A 3 -7.17 9.28 16.31
N PRO A 4 -6.29 8.27 16.34
CA PRO A 4 -5.79 7.65 15.13
C PRO A 4 -6.97 7.19 14.27
N ASN A 5 -7.07 7.68 13.03
CA ASN A 5 -8.00 7.10 12.08
C ASN A 5 -7.55 5.65 11.85
N THR A 6 -8.27 4.71 12.45
CA THR A 6 -8.09 3.28 12.19
C THR A 6 -9.02 2.93 11.04
N LEU A 7 -8.48 2.31 9.99
CA LEU A 7 -9.27 1.88 8.83
C LEU A 7 -9.36 0.37 8.78
N GLU A 8 -10.52 -0.12 8.36
CA GLU A 8 -10.77 -1.51 8.03
C GLU A 8 -11.03 -1.58 6.53
N LEU A 9 -10.07 -2.13 5.78
CA LEU A 9 -10.16 -2.21 4.33
C LEU A 9 -10.62 -3.58 3.82
N GLY A 10 -10.76 -4.57 4.71
CA GLY A 10 -11.03 -5.95 4.31
C GLY A 10 -9.86 -6.54 3.51
N THR A 11 -10.16 -7.19 2.39
CA THR A 11 -9.14 -7.75 1.50
C THR A 11 -8.73 -6.74 0.43
N VAL A 12 -7.45 -6.34 0.45
CA VAL A 12 -6.85 -5.42 -0.51
C VAL A 12 -6.06 -6.21 -1.55
N LEU A 13 -6.38 -6.04 -2.83
CA LEU A 13 -5.63 -6.59 -3.95
C LEU A 13 -4.78 -5.50 -4.61
N VAL A 14 -3.45 -5.62 -4.55
CA VAL A 14 -2.51 -4.73 -5.23
C VAL A 14 -2.05 -5.38 -6.53
N THR A 15 -2.48 -4.84 -7.67
CA THR A 15 -2.04 -5.31 -9.00
C THR A 15 -0.78 -4.56 -9.43
N GLY A 16 0.24 -5.26 -9.94
CA GLY A 16 1.58 -4.70 -10.13
C GLY A 16 2.34 -4.54 -8.81
N GLY A 17 1.97 -5.31 -7.79
CA GLY A 17 2.49 -5.20 -6.43
C GLY A 17 3.94 -5.66 -6.25
N CYS A 18 4.54 -6.35 -7.23
CA CYS A 18 5.97 -6.67 -7.22
C CYS A 18 6.81 -5.58 -7.91
N GLY A 19 6.19 -4.57 -8.53
CA GLY A 19 6.86 -3.39 -9.07
C GLY A 19 7.32 -2.41 -8.00
N PHE A 20 8.02 -1.33 -8.39
CA PHE A 20 8.59 -0.35 -7.46
C PHE A 20 7.52 0.30 -6.57
N LEU A 21 6.52 0.97 -7.14
CA LEU A 21 5.48 1.63 -6.33
C LEU A 21 4.62 0.61 -5.59
N GLY A 22 4.19 -0.45 -6.29
CA GLY A 22 3.31 -1.48 -5.73
C GLY A 22 3.88 -2.14 -4.49
N SER A 23 5.19 -2.45 -4.48
CA SER A 23 5.82 -3.09 -3.32
C SER A 23 5.89 -2.19 -2.10
N HIS A 24 6.04 -0.88 -2.28
CA HIS A 24 6.02 0.07 -1.16
C HIS A 24 4.61 0.24 -0.61
N ILE A 25 3.58 0.14 -1.45
CA ILE A 25 2.18 0.12 -0.97
C ILE A 25 1.93 -1.16 -0.17
N VAL A 26 2.36 -2.32 -0.66
CA VAL A 26 2.27 -3.60 0.06
C VAL A 26 2.98 -3.51 1.40
N ASP A 27 4.21 -2.98 1.42
CA ASP A 27 4.94 -2.76 2.66
C ASP A 27 4.17 -1.82 3.59
N GLN A 28 3.69 -0.66 3.12
CA GLN A 28 2.91 0.26 3.95
C GLN A 28 1.63 -0.34 4.55
N LEU A 29 0.94 -1.22 3.82
CA LEU A 29 -0.27 -1.90 4.29
C LEU A 29 0.04 -2.94 5.38
N LEU A 30 1.21 -3.58 5.32
CA LEU A 30 1.63 -4.63 6.27
C LEU A 30 2.46 -4.06 7.43
N ASN A 31 3.49 -3.31 7.09
CA ASN A 31 4.49 -2.70 7.93
C ASN A 31 4.43 -1.20 7.70
N PHE A 32 3.76 -0.47 8.59
CA PHE A 32 3.82 0.98 8.56
C PHE A 32 5.31 1.42 8.49
N PRO A 33 5.70 2.26 7.52
CA PRO A 33 7.11 2.44 7.19
C PRO A 33 7.92 2.89 8.41
N SER A 34 8.72 1.95 8.91
CA SER A 34 10.01 2.13 9.59
C SER A 34 10.17 3.26 10.63
N GLU A 35 9.20 3.50 11.53
CA GLU A 35 9.56 4.14 12.82
C GLU A 35 10.24 3.16 13.78
N ALA A 36 10.13 1.85 13.53
CA ALA A 36 10.69 0.82 14.39
C ALA A 36 12.20 0.60 14.20
N SER A 37 12.81 1.05 13.10
CA SER A 37 14.22 0.76 12.78
C SER A 37 15.21 1.86 13.19
N SER A 38 14.75 2.99 13.77
CA SER A 38 15.62 4.04 14.31
C SER A 38 15.77 4.04 15.84
N SER A 39 15.22 3.07 16.57
CA SER A 39 15.39 2.93 18.02
C SER A 39 16.69 2.19 18.40
N SER A 40 17.83 2.64 17.85
CA SER A 40 19.13 2.31 18.42
C SER A 40 19.53 3.43 19.39
N SER A 41 19.42 3.15 20.69
CA SER A 41 19.93 3.95 21.83
C SER A 41 18.97 4.97 22.45
N SER A 42 18.01 4.50 23.26
CA SER A 42 17.92 4.83 24.70
C SER A 42 16.65 4.22 25.30
N SER A 43 16.87 3.37 26.30
CA SER A 43 15.86 2.66 27.07
C SER A 43 15.19 3.59 28.07
N SER A 44 13.87 3.74 27.95
CA SER A 44 13.00 4.06 29.09
C SER A 44 11.59 3.60 28.78
N SER A 45 11.14 2.61 29.54
CA SER A 45 9.76 2.14 29.63
C SER A 45 8.85 3.23 30.19
N SER A 46 7.87 3.68 29.41
CA SER A 46 6.50 4.00 29.84
C SER A 46 5.78 4.83 28.77
N SER A 47 4.49 4.54 28.64
CA SER A 47 3.45 5.36 28.00
C SER A 47 3.34 5.28 26.47
N GLU A 48 2.19 4.76 26.04
CA GLU A 48 1.55 5.14 24.80
C GLU A 48 1.72 6.66 24.51
N LYS A 49 1.80 7.02 23.23
CA LYS A 49 1.51 8.37 22.69
C LYS A 49 2.55 9.45 23.02
N ASN A 50 3.65 9.44 22.28
CA ASN A 50 4.12 10.70 21.70
C ASN A 50 4.34 10.55 20.20
N ARG A 51 3.22 10.50 19.47
CA ARG A 51 3.11 10.52 18.00
C ARG A 51 3.53 11.87 17.38
N THR A 52 4.28 12.69 18.09
CA THR A 52 4.65 14.04 17.69
C THR A 52 6.14 14.20 17.89
N ILE A 53 6.85 14.60 16.84
CA ILE A 53 8.26 14.96 16.93
C ILE A 53 8.34 16.29 17.69
N PRO A 54 9.17 16.39 18.76
CA PRO A 54 9.33 17.63 19.52
C PRO A 54 9.69 18.78 18.58
N SER A 55 9.07 19.94 18.81
CA SER A 55 9.32 21.13 18.01
C SER A 55 10.80 21.51 18.06
N PRO A 56 11.46 21.73 16.90
CA PRO A 56 12.83 22.23 16.86
C PRO A 56 12.89 23.72 17.28
N VAL A 57 11.76 24.42 17.25
CA VAL A 57 11.64 25.83 17.63
C VAL A 57 11.40 25.94 19.13
N ARG A 58 12.15 26.80 19.81
CA ARG A 58 12.06 27.04 21.25
C ARG A 58 11.45 28.41 21.52
N LYS A 59 10.57 28.50 22.51
CA LYS A 59 10.07 29.77 23.07
C LYS A 59 11.19 30.47 23.84
N ALA A 60 11.00 31.74 24.19
CA ALA A 60 11.97 32.52 24.96
C ALA A 60 12.31 31.92 26.34
N ASN A 61 11.44 31.09 26.90
CA ASN A 61 11.66 30.36 28.15
C ASN A 61 12.38 29.01 27.97
N GLY A 62 12.83 28.66 26.76
CA GLY A 62 13.51 27.39 26.45
C GLY A 62 12.59 26.19 26.21
N GLU A 63 11.27 26.36 26.37
CA GLU A 63 10.31 25.28 26.09
C GLU A 63 10.05 25.12 24.59
N PRO A 64 9.79 23.91 24.07
CA PRO A 64 9.41 23.70 22.68
C PRO A 64 8.15 24.48 22.30
N ASP A 65 8.17 25.15 21.14
CA ASP A 65 7.01 25.82 20.60
C ASP A 65 6.11 24.82 19.86
N THR A 66 5.02 24.40 20.51
CA THR A 66 4.10 23.37 20.02
C THR A 66 3.42 23.70 18.70
N ARG A 67 3.42 24.97 18.26
CA ARG A 67 2.90 25.37 16.94
C ARG A 67 3.70 24.77 15.79
N PHE A 68 4.97 24.45 16.03
CA PHE A 68 5.87 23.83 15.05
C PHE A 68 6.14 22.35 15.34
N ALA A 69 5.37 21.74 16.24
CA ALA A 69 5.41 20.30 16.43
C ALA A 69 4.79 19.59 15.21
N VAL A 70 5.45 18.55 14.71
CA VAL A 70 4.97 17.79 13.55
C VAL A 70 4.60 16.37 13.96
N PRO A 71 3.54 15.77 13.39
CA PRO A 71 3.24 14.37 13.63
C PRO A 71 4.41 13.49 13.15
N SER A 72 4.70 12.46 13.95
CA SER A 72 5.44 11.24 13.58
C SER A 72 4.92 10.70 12.25
N LEU A 73 5.73 9.95 11.50
CA LEU A 73 5.28 9.29 10.28
C LEU A 73 4.07 8.39 10.58
N ALA A 74 4.13 7.63 11.68
CA ALA A 74 3.02 6.82 12.21
C ALA A 74 1.76 7.63 12.56
N GLY A 75 1.93 8.90 12.92
CA GLY A 75 0.85 9.83 13.20
C GLY A 75 0.24 10.48 11.96
N ARG A 76 0.90 10.43 10.79
CA ARG A 76 0.42 11.04 9.55
C ARG A 76 -0.53 10.16 8.75
N TYR A 77 -0.43 8.84 8.89
CA TYR A 77 -1.26 7.90 8.13
C TYR A 77 -2.12 7.03 9.06
N PRO A 78 -3.27 6.54 8.57
CA PRO A 78 -4.11 5.63 9.33
C PRO A 78 -3.39 4.31 9.65
N SER A 79 -3.80 3.65 10.73
CA SER A 79 -3.44 2.26 10.97
C SER A 79 -4.50 1.34 10.39
N TYR A 80 -4.08 0.25 9.76
CA TYR A 80 -4.99 -0.74 9.18
C TYR A 80 -5.26 -1.87 10.17
N LYS A 81 -6.55 -2.19 10.38
CA LYS A 81 -6.97 -3.38 11.12
C LYS A 81 -7.74 -4.30 10.20
N ASN A 82 -7.73 -5.60 10.52
CA ASN A 82 -8.46 -6.63 9.79
C ASN A 82 -8.26 -6.54 8.26
N THR A 83 -7.04 -6.21 7.83
CA THR A 83 -6.71 -5.99 6.42
C THR A 83 -5.87 -7.15 5.92
N LYS A 84 -6.42 -7.91 4.96
CA LYS A 84 -5.70 -8.97 4.26
C LYS A 84 -5.07 -8.38 2.99
N VAL A 85 -3.77 -8.57 2.80
CA VAL A 85 -3.06 -8.03 1.64
C VAL A 85 -2.79 -9.15 0.63
N CYS A 86 -3.30 -8.98 -0.58
CA CYS A 86 -3.06 -9.85 -1.72
C CYS A 86 -2.36 -9.06 -2.82
N VAL A 87 -1.49 -9.72 -3.56
CA VAL A 87 -0.71 -9.15 -4.66
C VAL A 87 -0.97 -9.94 -5.91
N LEU A 88 -1.28 -9.25 -7.00
CA LEU A 88 -1.33 -9.80 -8.34
C LEU A 88 -0.23 -9.17 -9.18
N ASP A 89 0.60 -9.97 -9.81
CA ASP A 89 1.62 -9.48 -10.73
C ASP A 89 1.83 -10.48 -11.87
N LEU A 90 2.44 -10.05 -12.97
CA LEU A 90 2.80 -10.95 -14.06
C LEU A 90 3.87 -11.95 -13.61
N ARG A 91 4.74 -11.54 -12.66
CA ARG A 91 5.77 -12.40 -12.04
C ARG A 91 5.93 -12.08 -10.57
N THR A 92 5.81 -13.09 -9.71
CA THR A 92 5.86 -12.93 -8.25
C THR A 92 7.21 -13.37 -7.67
N VAL A 93 8.29 -12.93 -8.32
CA VAL A 93 9.67 -13.34 -8.01
C VAL A 93 10.45 -12.33 -7.16
N HIS A 94 10.05 -11.07 -7.18
CA HIS A 94 10.74 -9.98 -6.48
C HIS A 94 9.78 -9.25 -5.53
N ASN A 95 10.36 -8.46 -4.61
CA ASN A 95 9.65 -7.54 -3.73
C ASN A 95 8.48 -8.22 -2.98
N ARG A 96 8.79 -9.36 -2.34
CA ARG A 96 7.84 -10.13 -1.56
C ARG A 96 7.97 -9.83 -0.08
N TYR A 97 6.84 -9.70 0.60
CA TYR A 97 6.76 -9.46 2.03
C TYR A 97 6.05 -10.62 2.72
N PRO A 98 6.59 -11.13 3.84
CA PRO A 98 5.84 -11.99 4.73
C PRO A 98 4.55 -11.27 5.17
N GLY A 99 3.41 -11.97 5.09
CA GLY A 99 2.09 -11.40 5.40
C GLY A 99 1.24 -11.01 4.20
N ALA A 100 1.80 -10.99 2.98
CA ALA A 100 1.02 -10.89 1.75
C ALA A 100 0.89 -12.24 1.03
N GLU A 101 -0.27 -12.47 0.41
CA GLU A 101 -0.51 -13.58 -0.53
C GLU A 101 -0.24 -13.11 -1.96
N TYR A 102 0.41 -13.94 -2.79
CA TYR A 102 0.86 -13.57 -4.14
C TYR A 102 0.24 -14.48 -5.19
N TYR A 103 -0.24 -13.88 -6.28
CA TYR A 103 -0.86 -14.55 -7.42
C TYR A 103 -0.22 -14.08 -8.72
N GLU A 104 0.18 -15.03 -9.57
CA GLU A 104 0.64 -14.72 -10.92
C GLU A 104 -0.54 -14.67 -11.88
N ALA A 105 -0.73 -13.54 -12.55
CA ALA A 105 -1.75 -13.37 -13.57
C ALA A 105 -1.42 -12.20 -14.50
N ASP A 106 -1.82 -12.33 -15.77
CA ASP A 106 -1.81 -11.22 -16.73
C ASP A 106 -3.12 -10.43 -16.62
N ILE A 107 -3.02 -9.12 -16.40
CA ILE A 107 -4.19 -8.22 -16.36
C ILE A 107 -4.93 -8.14 -17.70
N MET A 108 -4.32 -8.58 -18.81
CA MET A 108 -4.98 -8.72 -20.11
C MET A 108 -5.79 -10.01 -20.23
N SER A 109 -5.62 -10.96 -19.31
CA SER A 109 -6.32 -12.24 -19.32
C SER A 109 -7.50 -12.21 -18.36
N THR A 110 -8.70 -12.04 -18.92
CA THR A 110 -9.97 -12.06 -18.15
C THR A 110 -10.13 -13.34 -17.32
N GLU A 111 -9.73 -14.50 -17.85
CA GLU A 111 -9.85 -15.79 -17.16
C GLU A 111 -8.94 -15.87 -15.92
N GLN A 112 -7.66 -15.52 -16.05
CA GLN A 112 -6.73 -15.49 -14.93
C GLN A 112 -7.16 -14.46 -13.88
N MET A 113 -7.62 -13.28 -14.32
CA MET A 113 -8.15 -12.25 -13.44
C MET A 113 -9.35 -12.77 -12.64
N LEU A 114 -10.34 -13.41 -13.29
CA LEU A 114 -11.49 -13.99 -12.59
C LEU A 114 -11.09 -15.11 -11.63
N GLU A 115 -10.09 -15.93 -11.96
CA GLU A 115 -9.57 -16.95 -11.04
C GLU A 115 -9.02 -16.33 -9.75
N VAL A 116 -8.21 -15.26 -9.88
CA VAL A 116 -7.67 -14.55 -8.70
C VAL A 116 -8.79 -13.85 -7.93
N PHE A 117 -9.70 -13.16 -8.61
CA PHE A 117 -10.81 -12.46 -7.95
C PHE A 117 -11.74 -13.40 -7.18
N ARG A 118 -12.04 -14.60 -7.70
CA ARG A 118 -12.82 -15.62 -6.98
C ARG A 118 -12.14 -16.14 -5.71
N LYS A 119 -10.80 -16.25 -5.75
CA LYS A 119 -9.98 -16.68 -4.60
C LYS A 119 -9.84 -15.59 -3.56
N VAL A 120 -9.56 -14.37 -4.01
CA VAL A 120 -9.21 -13.22 -3.15
C VAL A 120 -10.45 -12.53 -2.61
N LYS A 121 -11.49 -12.38 -3.44
CA LYS A 121 -12.69 -11.58 -3.16
C LYS A 121 -12.34 -10.18 -2.63
N PRO A 122 -11.62 -9.36 -3.43
CA PRO A 122 -11.13 -8.08 -2.95
C PRO A 122 -12.26 -7.10 -2.63
N ASP A 123 -12.17 -6.45 -1.47
CA ASP A 123 -12.98 -5.29 -1.10
C ASP A 123 -12.39 -4.00 -1.72
N VAL A 124 -11.07 -3.97 -1.90
CA VAL A 124 -10.32 -2.85 -2.49
C VAL A 124 -9.33 -3.37 -3.52
N VAL A 125 -9.26 -2.70 -4.67
CA VAL A 125 -8.23 -2.94 -5.70
C VAL A 125 -7.36 -1.70 -5.84
N ILE A 126 -6.05 -1.85 -5.65
CA ILE A 126 -5.06 -0.81 -5.93
C ILE A 126 -4.31 -1.20 -7.20
N HIS A 127 -4.43 -0.37 -8.25
CA HIS A 127 -3.85 -0.68 -9.57
C HIS A 127 -2.57 0.11 -9.81
N THR A 128 -1.42 -0.59 -9.81
CA THR A 128 -0.10 0.00 -10.07
C THR A 128 0.62 -0.63 -11.26
N VAL A 129 -0.08 -1.37 -12.12
CA VAL A 129 0.53 -1.96 -13.30
C VAL A 129 0.84 -0.86 -14.31
N SER A 130 2.10 -0.77 -14.72
CA SER A 130 2.50 -0.02 -15.91
C SER A 130 3.84 -0.54 -16.43
N PRO A 131 4.02 -0.71 -17.75
CA PRO A 131 5.31 -1.04 -18.33
C PRO A 131 6.33 0.10 -18.10
N PRO A 132 7.64 -0.17 -18.14
CA PRO A 132 8.65 0.87 -18.01
C PRO A 132 8.49 1.91 -19.14
N PRO A 133 8.19 3.19 -18.82
CA PRO A 133 7.76 4.17 -19.83
C PRO A 133 8.86 4.52 -20.84
N MET A 134 10.13 4.44 -20.43
CA MET A 134 11.27 4.76 -21.30
C MET A 134 11.72 3.59 -22.18
N GLN A 135 11.21 2.38 -21.94
CA GLN A 135 11.65 1.15 -22.61
C GLN A 135 10.52 0.45 -23.37
N SER A 136 9.34 1.06 -23.41
CA SER A 136 8.13 0.46 -23.97
C SER A 136 7.68 1.21 -25.21
N THR A 137 7.14 0.49 -26.19
CA THR A 137 6.56 1.13 -27.37
C THR A 137 5.22 1.80 -27.03
N PRO A 138 4.79 2.83 -27.78
CA PRO A 138 3.48 3.45 -27.58
C PRO A 138 2.32 2.45 -27.63
N GLU A 139 2.40 1.43 -28.49
CA GLU A 139 1.40 0.39 -28.64
C GLU A 139 1.33 -0.51 -27.40
N LEU A 140 2.49 -0.87 -26.83
CA LEU A 140 2.57 -1.65 -25.60
C LEU A 140 2.02 -0.87 -24.41
N LEU A 141 2.37 0.43 -24.32
CA LEU A 141 1.86 1.32 -23.28
C LEU A 141 0.35 1.48 -23.36
N TYR A 142 -0.20 1.70 -24.56
CA TYR A 142 -1.65 1.78 -24.74
C TYR A 142 -2.33 0.46 -24.35
N ARG A 143 -1.82 -0.66 -24.87
CA ARG A 143 -2.39 -1.98 -24.60
C ARG A 143 -2.44 -2.28 -23.10
N ILE A 144 -1.38 -2.00 -22.36
CA ILE A 144 -1.33 -2.34 -20.93
C ILE A 144 -2.03 -1.29 -20.07
N ASN A 145 -1.76 0.00 -20.29
CA ASN A 145 -2.29 1.05 -19.42
C ASN A 145 -3.74 1.41 -19.74
N VAL A 146 -4.23 1.17 -20.96
CA VAL A 146 -5.62 1.46 -21.36
C VAL A 146 -6.44 0.17 -21.41
N ASP A 147 -6.07 -0.79 -22.25
CA ASP A 147 -6.87 -2.01 -22.42
C ASP A 147 -6.76 -2.92 -21.18
N GLY A 148 -5.58 -3.01 -20.56
CA GLY A 148 -5.38 -3.72 -19.30
C GLY A 148 -6.17 -3.10 -18.15
N THR A 149 -6.09 -1.77 -17.96
CA THR A 149 -6.89 -1.05 -16.96
C THR A 149 -8.39 -1.23 -17.20
N ARG A 150 -8.85 -1.19 -18.46
CA ARG A 150 -10.24 -1.49 -18.82
C ARG A 150 -10.62 -2.89 -18.36
N ASN A 151 -9.81 -3.91 -18.62
CA ASN A 151 -10.11 -5.28 -18.19
C ASN A 151 -10.16 -5.41 -16.66
N VAL A 152 -9.26 -4.74 -15.92
CA VAL A 152 -9.30 -4.69 -14.45
C VAL A 152 -10.64 -4.11 -13.95
N LEU A 153 -11.08 -2.98 -14.53
CA LEU A 153 -12.36 -2.35 -14.19
C LEU A 153 -13.56 -3.24 -14.55
N GLU A 154 -13.55 -3.86 -15.73
CA GLU A 154 -14.65 -4.71 -16.19
C GLU A 154 -14.75 -6.02 -15.39
N VAL A 155 -13.63 -6.60 -14.94
CA VAL A 155 -13.63 -7.73 -14.00
C VAL A 155 -14.10 -7.30 -12.61
N ALA A 156 -13.52 -6.24 -12.05
CA ALA A 156 -13.90 -5.74 -10.72
C ALA A 156 -15.37 -5.29 -10.66
N GLY A 157 -15.89 -4.74 -11.76
CA GLY A 157 -17.29 -4.33 -11.88
C GLY A 157 -18.27 -5.46 -12.23
N GLY A 158 -17.81 -6.71 -12.37
CA GLY A 158 -18.65 -7.87 -12.68
C GLY A 158 -19.09 -8.00 -14.14
N LEU A 159 -18.71 -7.07 -15.03
CA LEU A 159 -19.08 -7.08 -16.45
C LEU A 159 -18.54 -8.31 -17.21
N LYS A 160 -17.46 -8.92 -16.71
CA LYS A 160 -16.84 -10.12 -17.31
C LYS A 160 -17.19 -11.43 -16.62
N GLY A 161 -17.99 -11.38 -15.56
CA GLY A 161 -18.42 -12.55 -14.81
C GLY A 161 -18.37 -12.35 -13.30
N GLU A 162 -19.10 -13.21 -12.61
CA GLU A 162 -19.20 -13.22 -11.15
C GLU A 162 -17.93 -13.78 -10.49
N TRP A 163 -17.61 -13.22 -9.33
CA TRP A 163 -16.49 -13.63 -8.47
C TRP A 163 -16.79 -13.45 -6.97
#